data_AF-A0A2T2SEW8-F1
#
_entry.id   AF-A0A2T2SEW8-F1
#
_cell.length_a   1.000
_cell.length_b   1.000
_cell.length_c   1.000
_cell.angle_alpha   90.00
_cell.angle_beta   90.00
_cell.angle_gamma   90.00
#
_symmetry.space_group_name_H-M   'P 1'
#
loop_
_entity.id
_entity.type
_entity.pdbx_description
1 polymer ?
#
loop_
_entity_poly.entity_id
_entity_poly.type
_entity_poly.pdbx_seq_one_letter_code
_entity_poly.pdbx_strand_id
1 'polypeptide(L)' 'VPVHKSPPDASGLSDALAVDGAHVHVYGKPDVRPGRKMGHVTALGSTRDNARERAERAAEAIHL' A
#
# COMPACT_ATOMS: atom_id res chain seq x y z
N VAL A 1 0.93 20.55 -17.59
CA VAL A 1 1.57 20.69 -16.26
C VAL A 1 2.64 19.61 -16.15
N PRO A 2 3.92 19.93 -15.88
CA PRO A 2 4.93 18.90 -15.68
C PRO A 2 4.57 18.04 -14.45
N VAL A 3 4.59 16.72 -14.60
CA VAL A 3 4.29 15.78 -13.52
C VAL A 3 5.58 15.47 -12.78
N HIS A 4 5.66 15.83 -11.50
CA HIS A 4 6.78 15.45 -10.63
C HIS A 4 6.86 13.93 -10.51
N LYS A 5 8.08 13.38 -10.62
CA LYS A 5 8.36 11.94 -10.51
C LYS A 5 9.42 11.74 -9.45
N SER A 6 9.24 10.73 -8.61
CA SER A 6 10.19 10.35 -7.57
C SER A 6 10.46 8.85 -7.63
N PRO A 7 11.65 8.37 -7.19
CA PRO A 7 11.85 6.95 -6.96
C PRO A 7 10.91 6.46 -5.84
N PRO A 8 10.54 5.16 -5.84
CA PRO A 8 9.72 4.58 -4.79
C PRO A 8 10.44 4.57 -3.44
N ASP A 9 9.73 4.97 -2.37
CA ASP A 9 10.17 4.83 -0.99
C ASP A 9 9.55 3.55 -0.37
N ALA A 10 10.39 2.58 -0.08
CA ALA A 10 9.98 1.28 0.47
C ALA A 10 10.05 1.22 2.01
N SER A 11 10.38 2.32 2.70
CA SER A 11 10.64 2.33 4.15
C SER A 11 9.52 1.74 5.01
N GLY A 12 8.25 2.01 4.66
CA GLY A 12 7.10 1.50 5.41
C GLY A 12 6.56 0.13 4.93
N LEU A 13 7.18 -0.50 3.92
CA LEU A 13 6.72 -1.78 3.39
C LEU A 13 6.79 -2.91 4.44
N SER A 14 7.79 -2.89 5.32
CA SER A 14 7.93 -3.89 6.38
C SER A 14 6.76 -3.83 7.36
N ASP A 15 6.33 -2.63 7.74
CA ASP A 15 5.20 -2.42 8.65
C ASP A 15 3.88 -2.83 8.00
N ALA A 16 3.71 -2.52 6.70
CA ALA A 16 2.55 -2.95 5.92
C ALA A 16 2.44 -4.49 5.86
N LEU A 17 3.56 -5.19 5.68
CA LEU A 17 3.62 -6.64 5.63
C LEU A 17 3.42 -7.31 7.00
N ALA A 18 3.60 -6.57 8.10
CA ALA A 18 3.38 -7.07 9.46
C ALA A 18 1.89 -7.10 9.87
N VAL A 19 0.99 -6.50 9.07
CA VAL A 19 -0.45 -6.50 9.36
C VAL A 19 -1.05 -7.88 9.05
N ASP A 20 -1.43 -8.60 10.11
CA ASP A 20 -2.06 -9.91 10.00
C ASP A 20 -3.33 -9.89 9.12
N GLY A 21 -3.43 -10.86 8.22
CA GLY A 21 -4.54 -11.00 7.28
C GLY A 21 -4.54 -9.98 6.14
N ALA A 22 -3.54 -9.10 6.02
CA ALA A 22 -3.36 -8.22 4.87
C ALA A 22 -2.35 -8.81 3.86
N HIS A 23 -2.65 -8.64 2.58
CA HIS A 23 -1.84 -9.02 1.45
C HIS A 23 -1.49 -7.78 0.65
N VAL A 24 -0.22 -7.38 0.69
CA VAL A 24 0.30 -6.19 0.00
C VAL A 24 0.82 -6.59 -1.38
N HIS A 25 0.37 -5.91 -2.43
CA HIS A 25 0.83 -6.13 -3.81
C HIS A 25 1.35 -4.82 -4.41
N VAL A 26 2.67 -4.69 -4.50
CA VAL A 26 3.36 -3.57 -5.16
C VAL A 26 3.68 -3.93 -6.61
N TYR A 27 3.39 -3.04 -7.56
CA TYR A 27 3.52 -3.34 -8.99
C TYR A 27 4.94 -3.20 -9.57
N GLY A 28 5.95 -2.88 -8.75
CA GLY A 28 7.35 -2.74 -9.20
C GLY A 28 7.59 -1.60 -10.19
N LYS A 29 6.79 -0.53 -10.13
CA LYS A 29 6.92 0.59 -11.06
C LYS A 29 8.07 1.52 -10.64
N PRO A 30 8.90 2.00 -11.59
CA PRO A 30 10.15 2.71 -11.26
C PRO A 30 9.95 4.17 -10.82
N ASP A 31 8.82 4.79 -11.19
CA ASP A 31 8.50 6.18 -10.84
C ASP A 31 7.18 6.27 -10.06
N VAL A 32 7.17 7.04 -8.98
CA VAL A 32 5.98 7.50 -8.26
C VAL A 32 5.46 8.79 -8.90
N ARG A 33 4.14 8.91 -9.05
CA ARG A 33 3.47 10.13 -9.53
C ARG A 33 2.12 10.31 -8.85
N PRO A 34 1.67 11.55 -8.57
CA PRO A 34 0.34 11.79 -7.99
C PRO A 34 -0.78 11.08 -8.75
N GLY A 35 -1.64 10.35 -8.03
CA GLY A 35 -2.78 9.61 -8.58
C GLY A 35 -2.43 8.31 -9.32
N ARG A 36 -1.14 7.95 -9.44
CA ARG A 36 -0.75 6.70 -10.11
C ARG A 36 -0.94 5.52 -9.15
N LYS A 37 -1.67 4.49 -9.59
CA LYS A 37 -1.78 3.24 -8.82
C LYS A 37 -0.41 2.56 -8.73
N MET A 38 0.17 2.54 -7.54
CA MET A 38 1.47 1.92 -7.27
C MET A 38 1.36 0.48 -6.75
N GLY A 39 0.19 0.11 -6.24
CA GLY A 39 -0.12 -1.23 -5.75
C GLY A 39 -1.57 -1.36 -5.36
N HIS A 40 -1.86 -2.37 -4.55
CA HIS A 40 -3.09 -2.50 -3.77
C HIS A 40 -2.84 -3.37 -2.53
N VAL A 41 -3.77 -3.29 -1.58
CA VAL A 41 -3.86 -4.21 -0.45
C VAL A 41 -5.18 -4.96 -0.54
N THR A 42 -5.14 -6.27 -0.30
CA THR A 42 -6.34 -7.09 -0.04
C THR A 42 -6.24 -7.64 1.35
N ALA A 43 -7.31 -7.55 2.16
CA ALA A 43 -7.29 -8.08 3.50
C ALA A 43 -8.50 -8.98 3.76
N LEU A 44 -8.28 -10.00 4.60
CA LEU A 44 -9.30 -10.90 5.11
C LEU A 44 -9.58 -10.58 6.57
N GLY A 45 -10.81 -10.79 7.02
CA GLY A 45 -11.24 -10.55 8.39
C GLY A 45 -12.53 -11.31 8.70
N SER A 46 -12.80 -11.52 9.99
CA SER A 46 -14.02 -12.21 10.46
C SER A 46 -15.29 -11.38 10.22
N THR A 47 -15.14 -10.06 10.08
CA THR A 47 -16.19 -9.13 9.70
C THR A 47 -15.67 -8.19 8.60
N ARG A 48 -16.61 -7.52 7.91
CA ARG A 48 -16.26 -6.51 6.90
C ARG A 48 -15.44 -5.37 7.50
N ASP A 49 -15.77 -4.95 8.72
CA ASP A 49 -15.08 -3.86 9.40
C ASP A 49 -13.66 -4.26 9.80
N ASN A 50 -13.47 -5.50 10.28
CA ASN A 50 -12.14 -6.02 10.57
C ASN A 50 -11.26 -6.15 9.31
N ALA A 51 -11.83 -6.64 8.21
CA ALA A 51 -11.12 -6.71 6.92
C ALA A 51 -10.74 -5.30 6.43
N ARG A 52 -11.64 -4.33 6.60
CA ARG A 52 -11.39 -2.93 6.23
C ARG A 52 -10.27 -2.31 7.05
N GLU A 53 -10.33 -2.44 8.38
CA GLU A 53 -9.32 -1.92 9.29
C GLU A 53 -7.92 -2.46 8.95
N ARG A 54 -7.82 -3.77 8.69
CA ARG A 54 -6.56 -4.41 8.27
C ARG A 54 -6.04 -3.85 6.94
N ALA A 55 -6.92 -3.70 5.95
CA ALA A 55 -6.54 -3.16 4.66
C ALA A 55 -6.05 -1.71 4.77
N GLU A 56 -6.76 -0.86 5.53
CA GLU A 56 -6.43 0.55 5.74
C GLU A 56 -5.11 0.69 6.51
N ARG A 57 -4.92 -0.04 7.61
CA ARG A 57 -3.67 -0.05 8.39
C ARG A 57 -2.45 -0.44 7.55
N ALA A 58 -2.58 -1.48 6.72
CA ALA A 58 -1.49 -1.88 5.84
C ALA A 58 -1.24 -0.87 4.72
N ALA A 59 -2.28 -0.26 4.16
CA ALA A 59 -2.14 0.74 3.11
C ALA A 59 -1.52 2.06 3.61
N GLU A 60 -1.89 2.50 4.81
CA GLU A 60 -1.37 3.73 5.44
C GLU A 60 0.13 3.64 5.75
N ALA A 61 0.65 2.44 5.99
CA ALA A 61 2.08 2.21 6.20
C ALA A 61 2.92 2.30 4.91
N ILE A 62 2.33 2.41 3.72
CA ILE A 62 3.07 2.39 2.44
C ILE A 62 3.41 3.83 2.00
N HIS A 63 4.69 4.10 1.69
CA HIS A 63 5.19 5.43 1.31
C HIS A 63 5.46 5.60 -0.21
N LEU A 64 4.79 4.80 -1.05
CA LEU A 64 4.99 4.72 -2.51
C LEU A 64 4.22 5.74 -3.33
#